data_AF-A0AA97E034-F1
#
_entry.id   AF-A0AA97E034-F1
#
_cell.length_a   1.000
_cell.length_b   1.000
_cell.length_c   1.000
_cell.angle_alpha   90.00
_cell.angle_beta   90.00
_cell.angle_gamma   90.00
#
_symmetry.space_group_name_H-M   'P 1'
#
loop_
_entity.id
_entity.type
_entity.pdbx_description
1 polymer ?
#
loop_
_entity_poly.entity_id
_entity_poly.type
_entity_poly.pdbx_seq_one_letter_code
_entity_poly.pdbx_strand_id
1 'polypeptide(L)' 'MKKGLGKLTLALMAAGAISTSAHAATTLVYCSEGSPEGFNASLYTSGTTFDASSKNMFNRLLEFKLGTTETELWSC' A
#
# COMPACT_ATOMS: atom_id res chain seq x y z
N MET A 1 44.60 -28.74 -5.00
CA MET A 1 43.14 -28.59 -5.13
C MET A 1 42.69 -27.25 -4.54
N LYS A 2 42.87 -26.09 -5.21
CA LYS A 2 42.50 -24.76 -4.67
C LYS A 2 41.95 -23.77 -5.71
N LYS A 3 41.80 -24.17 -6.99
CA LYS A 3 41.43 -23.27 -8.10
C LYS A 3 39.92 -23.06 -8.30
N GLY A 4 39.07 -23.69 -7.47
CA GLY A 4 37.60 -23.64 -7.61
C GLY A 4 36.88 -22.69 -6.64
N LEU A 5 37.52 -22.32 -5.52
CA LEU A 5 36.83 -21.59 -4.45
C LEU A 5 36.62 -20.10 -4.76
N GLY A 6 37.55 -19.46 -5.49
CA GLY A 6 37.45 -18.04 -5.84
C GLY A 6 36.39 -17.70 -6.89
N LYS A 7 35.97 -18.67 -7.70
CA LYS A 7 34.90 -18.47 -8.70
C LYS A 7 33.50 -18.56 -8.06
N LEU A 8 33.38 -19.30 -6.96
CA LEU A 8 32.13 -19.47 -6.23
C LEU A 8 31.74 -18.20 -5.45
N THR A 9 32.72 -17.51 -4.86
CA THR A 9 32.50 -16.26 -4.10
C THR A 9 32.10 -15.08 -4.99
N LEU A 10 32.63 -14.98 -6.20
CA LEU A 10 32.25 -13.91 -7.14
C LEU A 10 30.84 -14.12 -7.73
N ALA A 11 30.45 -15.38 -7.96
CA ALA A 11 29.09 -15.72 -8.41
C ALA A 11 28.02 -15.45 -7.33
N LEU A 12 28.36 -15.65 -6.05
CA LEU A 12 27.44 -15.41 -4.94
C LEU A 12 27.21 -13.91 -4.66
N MET A 13 28.23 -13.07 -4.88
CA MET A 13 28.10 -11.61 -4.77
C MET A 13 27.28 -11.00 -5.92
N ALA A 14 27.34 -11.59 -7.13
CA ALA A 14 26.53 -11.14 -8.27
C ALA A 14 25.04 -11.50 -8.11
N ALA A 15 24.72 -12.61 -7.44
CA ALA A 15 23.34 -13.03 -7.18
C ALA A 15 22.66 -12.22 -6.04
N GLY A 16 23.43 -11.65 -5.12
CA GLY A 16 22.91 -10.84 -4.00
C GLY A 16 22.53 -9.40 -4.38
N ALA A 17 22.97 -8.91 -5.56
CA ALA A 17 22.76 -7.51 -5.97
C ALA A 17 21.40 -7.24 -6.65
N ILE A 18 20.61 -8.28 -6.96
CA ILE A 18 19.39 -8.16 -7.78
C ILE A 18 18.09 -8.24 -6.92
N SER A 19 18.19 -8.50 -5.62
CA SER A 19 17.02 -8.85 -4.79
C SER A 19 16.32 -7.69 -4.05
N THR A 20 16.58 -6.42 -4.36
CA THR A 20 16.03 -5.30 -3.57
C THR A 20 14.80 -4.59 -4.16
N SER A 21 14.35 -4.90 -5.39
CA SER A 21 13.22 -4.18 -6.00
C SER A 21 11.84 -4.87 -5.91
N ALA A 22 11.76 -6.10 -5.40
CA ALA A 22 10.51 -6.86 -5.38
C ALA A 22 9.47 -6.39 -4.32
N HIS A 23 9.85 -5.53 -3.37
CA HIS A 23 8.93 -5.03 -2.33
C HIS A 23 8.02 -3.88 -2.77
N ALA A 24 8.26 -3.26 -3.93
CA ALA A 24 7.44 -2.15 -4.42
C ALA A 24 6.10 -2.60 -5.03
N ALA A 25 5.94 -3.89 -5.38
CA ALA A 25 4.74 -4.38 -6.07
C ALA A 25 3.48 -4.45 -5.18
N THR A 26 3.63 -4.45 -3.85
CA THR A 26 2.52 -4.50 -2.89
C THR A 26 2.14 -3.14 -2.32
N THR A 27 2.92 -2.09 -2.60
CA THR A 27 2.74 -0.76 -2.02
C THR A 27 2.19 0.19 -3.07
N LEU A 28 0.95 0.65 -2.89
CA LEU A 28 0.37 1.73 -3.69
C LEU A 28 0.74 3.08 -3.07
N VAL A 29 1.49 3.92 -3.79
CA VAL A 29 1.75 5.31 -3.39
C VAL A 29 0.73 6.23 -4.05
N TYR A 30 -0.15 6.82 -3.25
CA TYR A 30 -1.16 7.80 -3.69
C TYR A 30 -0.70 9.23 -3.39
N CYS A 31 -0.62 10.08 -4.41
CA CYS A 31 -0.33 11.50 -4.27
C CYS A 31 -1.63 12.29 -4.05
N SER A 32 -2.00 12.50 -2.77
CA SER A 32 -3.17 13.29 -2.40
C SER A 32 -3.08 14.74 -2.91
N GLU A 33 -4.22 15.33 -3.27
CA GLU A 33 -4.37 16.72 -3.69
C GLU A 33 -4.00 17.75 -2.60
N GLY A 34 -3.93 17.33 -1.33
CA GLY A 34 -3.51 18.15 -0.21
C GLY A 34 -3.39 17.37 1.10
N SER A 35 -2.97 18.07 2.15
CA SER A 35 -2.94 17.52 3.52
C SER A 35 -4.36 17.40 4.08
N PRO A 36 -4.68 16.31 4.82
CA PRO A 36 -5.95 16.19 5.52
C PRO A 36 -6.01 17.17 6.71
N GLU A 37 -7.22 17.57 7.10
CA GLU A 37 -7.45 18.39 8.30
C GLU A 37 -7.22 17.57 9.58
N GLY A 38 -7.42 16.25 9.49
CA GLY A 38 -7.21 15.27 10.54
C GLY A 38 -7.59 13.87 10.09
N PHE A 39 -7.73 12.95 11.04
CA PHE A 39 -8.03 11.52 10.76
C PHE A 39 -9.34 11.04 11.40
N ASN A 40 -10.20 11.97 11.82
CA ASN A 40 -11.50 11.64 12.40
C ASN A 40 -12.62 12.04 11.43
N ALA A 41 -13.18 11.04 10.74
CA ALA A 41 -14.23 11.24 9.74
C ALA A 41 -15.52 11.85 10.31
N SER A 42 -15.75 11.76 11.63
CA SER A 42 -16.93 12.36 12.29
C SER A 42 -16.79 13.86 12.53
N LEU A 43 -15.57 14.40 12.47
CA LEU A 43 -15.28 15.80 12.80
C LEU A 43 -15.02 16.68 11.57
N TYR A 44 -14.73 16.09 10.41
CA TYR A 44 -14.31 16.81 9.20
C TYR A 44 -15.15 16.40 7.99
N THR A 45 -15.18 17.25 6.96
CA THR A 45 -16.02 17.05 5.76
C THR A 45 -15.25 17.21 4.42
N SER A 46 -13.94 17.46 4.47
CA SER A 46 -13.11 17.58 3.27
C SER A 46 -12.84 16.23 2.60
N GLY A 47 -12.75 16.26 1.27
CA GLY A 47 -12.40 15.08 0.46
C GLY A 47 -11.02 14.50 0.81
N THR A 48 -10.01 15.35 1.01
CA THR A 48 -8.65 14.93 1.41
C THR A 48 -8.63 14.17 2.74
N THR A 49 -9.46 14.58 3.70
CA THR A 49 -9.60 13.88 4.98
C THR A 49 -10.28 12.53 4.78
N PHE A 50 -11.31 12.45 3.94
CA PHE A 50 -11.99 11.19 3.64
C PHE A 50 -11.09 10.20 2.90
N ASP A 51 -10.31 10.66 1.92
CA ASP A 51 -9.32 9.85 1.21
C ASP A 51 -8.23 9.31 2.15
N ALA A 52 -7.77 10.12 3.10
CA ALA A 52 -6.76 9.70 4.07
C ALA A 52 -7.30 8.83 5.23
N SER A 53 -8.62 8.86 5.50
CA SER A 53 -9.21 8.19 6.68
C SER A 53 -10.47 7.38 6.36
N SER A 54 -11.63 7.99 6.12
CA SER A 54 -12.94 7.32 6.09
C SER A 54 -13.05 6.19 5.06
N LYS A 55 -12.28 6.26 3.97
CA LYS A 55 -12.27 5.23 2.92
C LYS A 55 -11.34 4.05 3.22
N ASN A 56 -10.30 4.26 4.03
CA ASN A 56 -9.19 3.30 4.21
C ASN A 56 -9.04 2.78 5.65
N MET A 57 -9.49 3.54 6.65
CA MET A 57 -9.28 3.27 8.08
C MET A 57 -10.54 2.87 8.85
N PHE A 58 -11.73 3.17 8.30
CA PHE A 58 -13.00 2.97 9.00
C PHE A 58 -14.03 2.30 8.09
N ASN A 59 -14.97 1.60 8.73
CA ASN A 59 -16.15 1.06 8.08
C ASN A 59 -17.42 1.77 8.50
N ARG A 60 -18.40 1.74 7.60
CA ARG A 60 -19.76 2.20 7.85
C ARG A 60 -20.64 0.97 8.05
N LEU A 61 -21.83 1.17 8.61
CA LEU A 61 -22.82 0.09 8.73
C LEU A 61 -23.21 -0.49 7.36
N LEU A 62 -23.27 0.37 6.34
CA LEU A 62 -23.49 0.01 4.94
C LEU A 62 -22.41 0.66 4.08
N GLU A 63 -22.00 -0.03 3.03
CA GLU A 63 -21.06 0.47 2.04
C GLU A 63 -21.71 0.57 0.67
N PHE A 64 -21.08 1.31 -0.25
CA PHE A 64 -21.50 1.31 -1.64
C PHE A 64 -20.70 0.25 -2.37
N LYS A 65 -21.36 -0.49 -3.27
CA LYS A 65 -20.64 -1.33 -4.23
C LYS A 65 -19.68 -0.46 -5.04
N LEU A 66 -18.49 -0.99 -5.32
CA LEU A 66 -17.45 -0.26 -6.04
C LEU A 66 -17.98 0.26 -7.38
N GLY A 67 -17.92 1.59 -7.57
CA GLY A 67 -18.34 2.26 -8.80
C GLY A 67 -19.85 2.41 -8.98
N THR A 68 -20.68 2.12 -7.98
CA THR A 68 -22.14 2.30 -8.06
C THR A 68 -22.68 3.08 -6.85
N THR A 69 -23.99 3.34 -6.86
CA THR A 69 -24.72 3.95 -5.74
C THR A 69 -25.61 2.93 -5.00
N GLU A 70 -25.46 1.64 -5.31
CA GLU A 70 -26.18 0.58 -4.60
C GLU A 70 -25.48 0.29 -3.27
N THR A 71 -26.25 0.17 -2.19
CA THR A 71 -25.71 -0.14 -0.86
C THR A 71 -25.63 -1.63 -0.59
N GLU A 72 -24.56 -2.08 0.04
CA GLU A 72 -24.37 -3.44 0.54
C GLU A 72 -23.95 -3.42 2.02
N LEU A 73 -24.25 -4.52 2.73
CA LEU A 73 -23.80 -4.67 4.11
C LEU A 73 -22.29 -4.90 4.09
N TRP A 74 -21.53 -4.14 4.89
CA TRP A 74 -20.11 -4.43 5.08
C TRP A 74 -20.01 -5.87 5.60
N SER A 75 -19.44 -6.77 4.81
CA SER A 75 -19.24 -8.14 5.26
C SER A 75 -18.33 -8.11 6.47
N CYS A 76 -18.84 -8.61 7.59
CA CYS A 76 -17.96 -9.16 8.61
C CYS A 76 -17.23 -10.36 8.01
#